data_AF-A0ABD1PXT9-F1
#
_entry.id   AF-A0ABD1PXT9-F1
#
_cell.length_a   1.000
_cell.length_b   1.000
_cell.length_c   1.000
_cell.angle_alpha   90.00
_cell.angle_beta   90.00
_cell.angle_gamma   90.00
#
_symmetry.space_group_name_H-M   'P 1'
#
loop_
_entity.id
_entity.type
_entity.pdbx_description
1 polymer ?
#
loop_
_entity_poly.entity_id
_entity_poly.type
_entity_poly.pdbx_seq_one_letter_code
_entity_poly.pdbx_strand_id
1 'polypeptide(L)'
;MAQTMLLSAGTSTTTVALFKSKTKAPPAKKVSVVKEKTKVEDGIFGTSGGFGFTKENELFVGRVAMIGFAASLLGEAITGKGILSQLNLETGIPIYEAEPLLLFFILFNLLGAIGALGDRGRFVDESPTGLEKAVISPGKGFRGALGLGQGPLFGFTKSNELFVGRLAQLGIVFSIIGEIVTGKGALAQLNIETGVPINEIEPLLLFNIVFFFIAAINPGTGKFVTDDEEA
;
A
#
# COMPACT_ATOMS: atom_id res chain seq x y z
N MET A 1 -81.51 -3.09 55.75
CA MET A 1 -80.41 -2.42 56.45
C MET A 1 -79.13 -3.16 56.09
N ALA A 2 -78.54 -2.91 54.93
CA ALA A 2 -77.53 -1.87 54.64
C ALA A 2 -76.12 -2.23 55.15
N GLN A 3 -75.54 -3.23 54.47
CA GLN A 3 -74.17 -3.34 53.92
C GLN A 3 -73.02 -2.57 54.59
N THR A 4 -72.17 -3.34 55.28
CA THR A 4 -70.82 -2.96 55.74
C THR A 4 -69.89 -2.74 54.54
N MET A 5 -69.41 -1.51 54.37
CA MET A 5 -68.43 -1.15 53.33
C MET A 5 -67.03 -1.12 53.96
N LEU A 6 -66.17 -2.06 53.56
CA LEU A 6 -64.74 -2.02 53.85
C LEU A 6 -64.09 -0.86 53.08
N LEU A 7 -63.56 0.14 53.78
CA LEU A 7 -62.60 1.08 53.20
C LEU A 7 -61.20 0.46 53.26
N SER A 8 -60.79 -0.14 52.14
CA SER A 8 -59.39 -0.46 51.87
C SER A 8 -58.66 0.84 51.49
N ALA A 9 -57.89 1.40 52.43
CA ALA A 9 -56.99 2.51 52.15
C ALA A 9 -55.82 2.03 51.27
N GLY A 10 -55.91 2.26 49.97
CA GLY A 10 -54.79 2.05 49.04
C GLY A 10 -53.66 3.03 49.36
N THR A 11 -52.56 2.51 49.90
CA THR A 11 -51.34 3.29 50.10
C THR A 11 -50.70 3.52 48.73
N SER A 12 -50.81 4.74 48.21
CA SER A 12 -50.10 5.15 47.00
C SER A 12 -48.60 5.26 47.33
N THR A 13 -47.84 4.20 47.08
CA THR A 13 -46.38 4.25 47.11
C THR A 13 -45.90 4.96 45.84
N THR A 14 -45.58 6.24 45.97
CA THR A 14 -44.91 7.00 44.92
C THR A 14 -43.49 6.45 44.75
N THR A 15 -43.25 5.76 43.64
CA THR A 15 -41.91 5.34 43.22
C THR A 15 -41.12 6.58 42.79
N VAL A 16 -40.29 7.10 43.69
CA VAL A 16 -39.33 8.15 43.36
C VAL A 16 -38.14 7.49 42.68
N ALA A 17 -37.99 7.69 41.37
CA ALA A 17 -36.81 7.27 40.64
C ALA A 17 -35.60 8.11 41.08
N LEU A 18 -34.64 7.45 41.73
CA LEU A 18 -33.36 8.07 42.09
C LEU A 18 -32.50 8.21 40.82
N PHE A 19 -32.67 9.32 40.09
CA PHE A 19 -31.76 9.68 39.01
C PHE A 19 -30.38 10.02 39.61
N LYS A 20 -29.42 9.10 39.47
CA LYS A 20 -28.00 9.45 39.59
C LYS A 20 -27.69 10.42 38.45
N SER A 21 -27.54 11.71 38.78
CA SER A 21 -26.93 12.67 37.86
C SER A 21 -25.55 12.14 37.52
N LYS A 22 -25.34 11.75 36.25
CA LYS A 22 -23.99 11.58 35.74
C LYS A 22 -23.31 12.93 35.96
N THR A 23 -22.27 12.95 36.79
CA THR A 23 -21.35 14.07 36.90
C THR A 23 -20.89 14.39 35.48
N LYS A 24 -21.42 15.48 34.93
CA LYS A 24 -20.95 16.04 33.67
C LYS A 24 -19.47 16.31 33.89
N ALA A 25 -18.61 15.59 33.16
CA ALA A 25 -17.19 15.89 33.15
C ALA A 25 -17.04 17.41 32.97
N PRO A 26 -16.20 18.10 33.76
CA PRO A 26 -15.96 19.52 33.57
C PRO A 26 -15.66 19.74 32.09
N PRO A 27 -16.25 20.74 31.42
CA PRO A 27 -15.82 21.08 30.08
C PRO A 27 -14.31 21.29 30.21
N ALA A 28 -13.53 20.43 29.54
CA ALA A 28 -12.10 20.59 29.49
C ALA A 28 -11.88 22.03 29.10
N LYS A 29 -11.27 22.82 29.99
CA LYS A 29 -10.79 24.15 29.67
C LYS A 29 -9.77 23.93 28.57
N LYS A 30 -10.26 23.90 27.32
CA LYS A 30 -9.45 24.08 26.13
C LYS A 30 -8.92 25.49 26.29
N VAL A 31 -7.77 25.62 26.94
CA VAL A 31 -6.80 26.60 26.50
C VAL A 31 -6.56 26.22 25.05
N SER A 32 -7.34 26.83 24.16
CA SER A 32 -7.19 26.68 22.73
C SER A 32 -5.90 27.40 22.38
N VAL A 33 -4.77 26.75 22.67
CA VAL A 33 -3.72 26.75 21.67
C VAL A 33 -4.36 26.04 20.50
N VAL A 34 -5.02 26.81 19.63
CA VAL A 34 -5.31 26.37 18.28
C VAL A 34 -3.93 26.12 17.71
N LYS A 35 -3.39 24.91 17.89
CA LYS A 35 -2.32 24.41 17.04
C LYS A 35 -2.95 24.47 15.66
N GLU A 36 -2.57 25.49 14.92
CA GLU A 36 -2.97 25.70 13.54
C GLU A 36 -2.73 24.36 12.85
N LYS A 37 -3.80 23.70 12.40
CA LYS A 37 -3.69 22.43 11.69
C LYS A 37 -2.71 22.66 10.56
N THR A 38 -1.52 22.09 10.66
CA THR A 38 -0.48 22.28 9.65
C THR A 38 -1.04 21.69 8.37
N LYS A 39 -1.29 22.55 7.38
CA LYS A 39 -1.77 22.13 6.07
C LYS A 39 -0.61 21.44 5.38
N VAL A 40 -0.61 20.12 5.38
CA VAL A 40 0.38 19.32 4.64
C VAL A 40 -0.02 19.33 3.17
N GLU A 41 0.95 19.54 2.28
CA GLU A 41 0.79 19.60 0.83
C GLU A 41 1.09 18.23 0.20
N ASP A 42 0.34 17.20 0.61
CA ASP A 42 0.57 15.79 0.26
C ASP A 42 -0.60 15.13 -0.49
N GLY A 43 -1.65 15.90 -0.83
CA GLY A 43 -2.78 15.43 -1.62
C GLY A 43 -2.46 15.29 -3.11
N ILE A 44 -3.49 15.05 -3.92
CA ILE A 44 -3.36 14.93 -5.38
C ILE A 44 -2.62 16.16 -5.93
N PHE A 45 -1.59 15.94 -6.75
CA PHE A 45 -0.72 16.98 -7.30
C PHE A 45 -0.19 18.00 -6.26
N GLY A 46 0.01 17.58 -5.00
CA GLY A 46 0.51 18.43 -3.91
C GLY A 46 -0.55 19.33 -3.25
N THR A 47 -1.84 19.09 -3.50
CA THR A 47 -2.89 19.90 -2.87
C THR A 47 -3.02 19.62 -1.36
N SER A 48 -3.30 20.64 -0.57
CA SER A 48 -3.51 20.49 0.89
C SER A 48 -4.97 20.19 1.26
N GLY A 49 -5.78 19.70 0.31
CA GLY A 49 -7.24 19.55 0.46
C GLY A 49 -7.68 18.26 1.15
N GLY A 50 -6.75 17.41 1.57
CA GLY A 50 -7.06 16.07 2.10
C GLY A 50 -7.61 15.10 1.05
N PHE A 51 -7.49 15.43 -0.23
CA PHE A 51 -7.94 14.61 -1.37
C PHE A 51 -6.76 13.93 -2.06
N GLY A 52 -6.98 12.72 -2.58
CA GLY A 52 -5.94 11.87 -3.17
C GLY A 52 -5.59 10.66 -2.30
N PHE A 53 -4.70 9.83 -2.81
CA PHE A 53 -4.24 8.60 -2.17
C PHE A 53 -3.57 8.87 -0.82
N THR A 54 -3.77 7.96 0.12
CA THR A 54 -2.88 7.79 1.27
C THR A 54 -1.71 6.88 0.88
N LYS A 55 -0.64 6.89 1.68
CA LYS A 55 0.45 5.93 1.50
C LYS A 55 0.01 4.47 1.57
N GLU A 56 -1.09 4.15 2.27
CA GLU A 56 -1.67 2.79 2.25
C GLU A 56 -2.29 2.45 0.88
N ASN A 57 -2.95 3.42 0.23
CA ASN A 57 -3.47 3.22 -1.11
C ASN A 57 -2.33 3.02 -2.12
N GLU A 58 -1.28 3.85 -2.05
CA GLU A 58 -0.12 3.68 -2.92
C GLU A 58 0.59 2.35 -2.67
N LEU A 59 0.72 1.93 -1.41
CA LEU A 59 1.31 0.63 -1.07
C LEU A 59 0.51 -0.52 -1.68
N PHE A 60 -0.81 -0.46 -1.64
CA PHE A 60 -1.67 -1.46 -2.28
C PHE A 60 -1.50 -1.47 -3.81
N VAL A 61 -1.55 -0.30 -4.46
CA VAL A 61 -1.33 -0.20 -5.91
C VAL A 61 0.06 -0.70 -6.29
N GLY A 62 1.08 -0.38 -5.50
CA GLY A 62 2.44 -0.89 -5.67
C GLY A 62 2.50 -2.42 -5.60
N ARG A 63 1.77 -3.07 -4.67
CA ARG A 63 1.68 -4.54 -4.61
C ARG A 63 1.01 -5.15 -5.83
N VAL A 64 -0.05 -4.51 -6.34
CA VAL A 64 -0.69 -4.94 -7.59
C VAL A 64 0.29 -4.82 -8.75
N ALA A 65 1.07 -3.74 -8.83
CA ALA A 65 2.10 -3.57 -9.85
C ALA A 65 3.23 -4.60 -9.73
N MET A 66 3.68 -4.93 -8.51
CA MET A 66 4.66 -6.00 -8.27
C MET A 66 4.17 -7.35 -8.82
N ILE A 67 2.92 -7.72 -8.53
CA ILE A 67 2.32 -8.97 -9.04
C ILE A 67 2.18 -8.91 -10.55
N GLY A 68 1.64 -7.81 -11.09
CA GLY A 68 1.44 -7.64 -12.53
C GLY A 68 2.75 -7.71 -13.31
N PHE A 69 3.81 -7.08 -12.81
CA PHE A 69 5.12 -7.13 -13.44
C PHE A 69 5.76 -8.50 -13.36
N ALA A 70 5.72 -9.15 -12.19
CA ALA A 70 6.21 -10.52 -12.04
C ALA A 70 5.46 -11.51 -12.95
N ALA A 71 4.13 -11.37 -13.06
CA ALA A 71 3.30 -12.21 -13.93
C ALA A 71 3.57 -11.95 -15.42
N SER A 72 3.82 -10.70 -15.82
CA SER A 72 4.23 -10.33 -17.18
C SER A 72 5.53 -11.04 -17.57
N LEU A 73 6.56 -10.91 -16.72
CA LEU A 73 7.87 -11.54 -16.93
C LEU A 73 7.79 -13.07 -16.95
N LEU A 74 7.07 -13.68 -16.00
CA LEU A 74 6.90 -15.12 -15.93
C LEU A 74 6.10 -15.66 -17.12
N GLY A 75 5.03 -14.97 -17.49
CA GLY A 75 4.19 -15.33 -18.63
C GLY A 75 4.98 -15.32 -19.93
N GLU A 76 5.80 -14.29 -20.15
CA GLU A 76 6.67 -14.22 -21.32
C GLU A 76 7.77 -15.30 -21.30
N ALA A 77 8.38 -15.57 -20.14
CA ALA A 77 9.37 -16.63 -20.02
C ALA A 77 8.80 -18.02 -20.36
N ILE A 78 7.54 -18.28 -20.03
CA ILE A 78 6.88 -19.57 -20.31
C ILE A 78 6.34 -19.64 -21.75
N THR A 79 5.74 -18.56 -22.24
CA THR A 79 4.98 -18.57 -23.50
C THR A 79 5.76 -18.02 -24.69
N GLY A 80 6.85 -17.29 -24.45
CA GLY A 80 7.60 -16.54 -25.45
C GLY A 80 6.86 -15.30 -25.97
N LYS A 81 5.72 -14.91 -25.37
CA LYS A 81 4.90 -13.78 -25.80
C LYS A 81 4.85 -12.71 -24.71
N GLY A 82 4.99 -11.45 -25.11
CA GLY A 82 4.77 -10.32 -24.20
C GLY A 82 3.34 -10.29 -23.64
N ILE A 83 3.15 -9.52 -22.56
CA ILE A 83 1.89 -9.52 -21.81
C ILE A 83 0.74 -8.93 -22.62
N LEU A 84 0.99 -7.92 -23.45
CA LEU A 84 -0.04 -7.32 -24.29
C LEU A 84 -0.49 -8.31 -25.37
N SER A 85 0.47 -9.02 -25.97
CA SER A 85 0.16 -10.10 -26.92
C SER A 85 -0.67 -11.23 -26.27
N GLN A 86 -0.36 -11.62 -25.03
CA GLN A 86 -1.16 -12.61 -24.29
C GLN A 86 -2.59 -12.12 -23.98
N LEU A 87 -2.78 -10.81 -23.82
CA LEU A 87 -4.09 -10.17 -23.63
C LEU A 87 -4.82 -9.87 -24.96
N ASN A 88 -4.27 -10.29 -26.10
CA ASN A 88 -4.78 -10.01 -27.45
C ASN A 88 -4.86 -8.52 -27.79
N LEU A 89 -3.95 -7.72 -27.23
CA LEU A 89 -3.81 -6.31 -27.57
C LEU A 89 -2.81 -6.12 -28.72
N GLU A 90 -3.03 -5.06 -29.50
CA GLU A 90 -2.16 -4.70 -30.62
C GLU A 90 -0.80 -4.20 -30.11
N THR A 91 0.26 -4.61 -30.80
CA THR A 91 1.66 -4.31 -30.44
C THR A 91 2.47 -4.05 -31.73
N GLY A 92 3.61 -3.36 -31.61
CA GLY A 92 4.37 -2.90 -32.78
C GLY A 92 3.70 -1.75 -33.52
N ILE A 93 2.91 -0.95 -32.81
CA ILE A 93 2.14 0.19 -33.32
C ILE A 93 2.58 1.49 -32.64
N PRO A 94 2.39 2.65 -33.30
CA PRO A 94 2.59 3.94 -32.65
C PRO A 94 1.71 4.10 -31.39
N ILE A 95 2.23 4.77 -30.35
CA ILE A 95 1.52 4.92 -29.05
C ILE A 95 0.13 5.56 -29.20
N TYR A 96 -0.05 6.49 -30.15
CA TYR A 96 -1.35 7.14 -30.36
C TYR A 96 -2.43 6.23 -30.97
N GLU A 97 -2.04 5.05 -31.47
CA GLU A 97 -2.96 4.02 -31.99
C GLU A 97 -3.29 2.97 -30.91
N ALA A 98 -2.55 2.93 -29.81
CA ALA A 98 -2.78 1.98 -28.73
C ALA A 98 -4.11 2.23 -28.02
N GLU A 99 -4.64 1.17 -27.41
CA GLU A 99 -5.94 1.21 -26.74
C GLU A 99 -6.00 2.30 -25.65
N PRO A 100 -7.00 3.19 -25.64
CA PRO A 100 -7.09 4.29 -24.68
C PRO A 100 -7.07 3.85 -23.21
N LEU A 101 -7.65 2.69 -22.89
CA LEU A 101 -7.66 2.15 -21.52
C LEU A 101 -6.26 1.71 -21.10
N LEU A 102 -5.47 1.15 -22.00
CA LEU A 102 -4.07 0.82 -21.77
C LEU A 102 -3.23 2.09 -21.54
N LEU A 103 -3.45 3.13 -22.36
CA LEU A 103 -2.79 4.43 -22.18
C LEU A 103 -3.15 5.07 -20.83
N PHE A 104 -4.41 4.97 -20.40
CA PHE A 104 -4.83 5.40 -19.07
C PHE A 104 -4.15 4.59 -17.96
N PHE A 105 -4.04 3.28 -18.11
CA PHE A 105 -3.33 2.42 -17.16
C PHE A 105 -1.84 2.81 -17.02
N ILE A 106 -1.17 3.12 -18.14
CA ILE A 106 0.20 3.61 -18.17
C ILE A 106 0.31 4.94 -17.43
N LEU A 107 -0.55 5.90 -17.76
CA LEU A 107 -0.57 7.22 -17.12
C LEU A 107 -0.83 7.11 -15.61
N PHE A 108 -1.81 6.31 -15.21
CA PHE A 108 -2.15 6.07 -13.82
C PHE A 108 -0.96 5.52 -13.03
N ASN A 109 -0.25 4.52 -13.57
CA ASN A 109 0.92 3.96 -12.89
C ASN A 109 2.10 4.92 -12.85
N LEU A 110 2.31 5.74 -13.89
CA LEU A 110 3.34 6.79 -13.87
C LEU A 110 3.05 7.83 -12.79
N LEU A 111 1.82 8.34 -12.72
CA LEU A 111 1.41 9.31 -11.72
C LEU A 111 1.45 8.72 -10.31
N GLY A 112 1.05 7.46 -10.15
CA GLY A 112 1.15 6.74 -8.88
C GLY A 112 2.60 6.52 -8.44
N ALA A 113 3.50 6.16 -9.37
CA ALA A 113 4.90 5.92 -9.05
C ALA A 113 5.63 7.15 -8.51
N ILE A 114 5.21 8.36 -8.92
CA ILE A 114 5.77 9.63 -8.44
C ILE A 114 4.97 10.25 -7.29
N GLY A 115 3.92 9.59 -6.79
CA GLY A 115 3.06 10.10 -5.72
C GLY A 115 2.13 11.24 -6.14
N ALA A 116 1.99 11.53 -7.44
CA ALA A 116 1.14 12.62 -7.93
C ALA A 116 -0.36 12.36 -7.72
N LEU A 117 -0.76 11.10 -7.50
CA LEU A 117 -2.14 10.74 -7.14
C LEU A 117 -2.47 10.99 -5.66
N GLY A 118 -1.49 11.46 -4.88
CA GLY A 118 -1.54 11.69 -3.44
C GLY A 118 -0.55 10.79 -2.71
N ASP A 119 0.10 11.34 -1.69
CA ASP A 119 1.13 10.68 -0.86
C ASP A 119 0.83 10.89 0.63
N ARG A 120 -0.47 10.95 0.98
CA ARG A 120 -0.94 11.45 2.28
C ARG A 120 -0.58 10.54 3.45
N GLY A 121 -0.33 11.15 4.60
CA GLY A 121 0.06 10.47 5.83
C GLY A 121 1.49 9.92 5.78
N ARG A 122 1.88 9.14 6.78
CA ARG A 122 3.26 8.61 6.87
C ARG A 122 3.29 7.21 7.45
N PHE A 123 4.30 6.45 7.05
CA PHE A 123 4.68 5.24 7.75
C PHE A 123 5.70 5.57 8.82
N VAL A 124 5.41 5.17 10.05
CA VAL A 124 6.35 5.25 11.16
C VAL A 124 6.71 3.85 11.61
N ASP A 125 7.98 3.64 11.90
CA ASP A 125 8.44 2.36 12.42
C ASP A 125 7.86 2.14 13.82
N GLU A 126 7.36 0.93 14.06
CA GLU A 126 7.01 0.50 15.40
C GLU A 126 8.32 0.20 16.13
N SER A 127 8.77 1.14 16.96
CA SER A 127 9.95 0.94 17.81
C SER A 127 9.80 -0.35 18.61
N PRO A 128 10.90 -1.12 18.71
CA PRO A 128 11.59 -1.10 19.99
C PRO A 128 12.91 -0.35 19.81
N THR A 129 13.10 0.68 20.62
CA THR A 129 14.40 1.32 20.82
C THR A 129 15.46 0.25 21.09
N GLY A 130 16.43 0.07 20.20
CA GLY A 130 17.56 -0.79 20.51
C GLY A 130 18.48 -1.07 19.32
N LEU A 131 19.77 -0.79 19.52
CA LEU A 131 20.90 -1.24 18.69
C LEU A 131 20.98 -2.77 18.52
N GLU A 132 20.04 -3.57 19.02
CA GLU A 132 20.14 -5.03 19.09
C GLU A 132 19.93 -5.76 17.74
N LYS A 133 19.43 -5.09 16.69
CA LYS A 133 19.18 -5.75 15.39
C LYS A 133 20.09 -5.28 14.25
N ALA A 134 20.85 -4.20 14.43
CA ALA A 134 21.78 -3.71 13.40
C ALA A 134 23.10 -4.50 13.34
N VAL A 135 23.37 -5.34 14.36
CA VAL A 135 24.50 -6.28 14.34
C VAL A 135 23.96 -7.66 14.02
N ILE A 136 24.23 -8.13 12.80
CA ILE A 136 24.13 -9.57 12.50
C ILE A 136 25.07 -10.25 13.51
N SER A 137 24.50 -10.92 14.51
CA SER A 137 25.30 -11.68 15.47
C SER A 137 26.20 -12.64 14.68
N PRO A 138 27.54 -12.59 14.85
CA PRO A 138 28.45 -13.47 14.14
C PRO A 138 27.99 -14.92 14.31
N GLY A 139 27.66 -15.60 13.21
CA GLY A 139 27.18 -17.00 13.22
C GLY A 139 25.73 -17.24 12.75
N LYS A 140 24.93 -16.21 12.43
CA LYS A 140 23.66 -16.43 11.71
C LYS A 140 23.96 -16.75 10.24
N GLY A 141 23.85 -18.02 9.86
CA GLY A 141 24.12 -18.53 8.50
C GLY A 141 23.29 -17.87 7.39
N PHE A 142 23.46 -18.31 6.14
CA PHE A 142 22.88 -17.76 4.89
C PHE A 142 21.45 -17.17 5.01
N ARG A 143 20.57 -17.80 5.81
CA ARG A 143 19.21 -17.33 6.10
C ARG A 143 19.14 -15.98 6.83
N GLY A 144 20.05 -15.71 7.77
CA GLY A 144 20.14 -14.42 8.48
C GLY A 144 20.68 -13.30 7.59
N ALA A 145 21.60 -13.61 6.68
CA ALA A 145 22.15 -12.65 5.71
C ALA A 145 21.12 -12.24 4.64
N LEU A 146 20.23 -13.15 4.25
CA LEU A 146 19.11 -12.87 3.34
C LEU A 146 17.88 -12.23 4.02
N GLY A 147 17.97 -11.88 5.31
CA GLY A 147 16.81 -11.32 6.03
C GLY A 147 15.65 -12.31 6.24
N LEU A 148 15.90 -13.62 6.13
CA LEU A 148 14.94 -14.70 6.38
C LEU A 148 14.90 -15.12 7.87
N GLY A 149 15.17 -14.17 8.78
CA GLY A 149 15.20 -14.39 10.24
C GLY A 149 13.83 -14.24 10.91
N GLN A 150 13.79 -14.18 12.24
CA GLN A 150 12.58 -13.76 12.97
C GLN A 150 12.33 -12.25 12.72
N GLY A 151 11.42 -11.95 11.80
CA GLY A 151 11.04 -10.61 11.37
C GLY A 151 10.33 -10.65 10.01
N PRO A 152 9.92 -9.48 9.47
CA PRO A 152 9.41 -9.39 8.09
C PRO A 152 10.43 -9.98 7.12
N LEU A 153 9.93 -10.67 6.10
CA LEU A 153 10.76 -11.23 5.04
C LEU A 153 11.52 -10.10 4.34
N PHE A 154 12.84 -10.23 4.23
CA PHE A 154 13.80 -9.19 3.79
C PHE A 154 14.01 -8.01 4.76
N GLY A 155 13.38 -8.01 5.93
CA GLY A 155 13.48 -6.91 6.91
C GLY A 155 12.84 -5.60 6.44
N PHE A 156 11.93 -5.65 5.47
CA PHE A 156 11.31 -4.46 4.90
C PHE A 156 10.37 -3.73 5.88
N THR A 157 10.48 -2.41 5.93
CA THR A 157 9.45 -1.52 6.46
C THR A 157 8.39 -1.25 5.39
N LYS A 158 7.21 -0.75 5.78
CA LYS A 158 6.19 -0.31 4.81
C LYS A 158 6.70 0.72 3.81
N SER A 159 7.65 1.57 4.21
CA SER A 159 8.30 2.52 3.30
C SER A 159 9.20 1.85 2.26
N ASN A 160 9.92 0.78 2.64
CA ASN A 160 10.70 0.00 1.67
C ASN A 160 9.79 -0.68 0.66
N GLU A 161 8.68 -1.27 1.12
CA GLU A 161 7.71 -1.91 0.23
C GLU A 161 7.05 -0.93 -0.73
N LEU A 162 6.71 0.28 -0.24
CA LEU A 162 6.17 1.35 -1.08
C LEU A 162 7.16 1.70 -2.19
N PHE A 163 8.45 1.84 -1.87
CA PHE A 163 9.48 2.12 -2.86
C PHE A 163 9.63 0.99 -3.89
N VAL A 164 9.65 -0.27 -3.45
CA VAL A 164 9.69 -1.44 -4.34
C VAL A 164 8.43 -1.49 -5.23
N GLY A 165 7.27 -1.13 -4.68
CA GLY A 165 6.03 -0.96 -5.43
C GLY A 165 6.14 0.10 -6.53
N ARG A 166 6.69 1.28 -6.22
CA ARG A 166 6.95 2.34 -7.21
C ARG A 166 7.94 1.90 -8.30
N LEU A 167 8.98 1.15 -7.92
CA LEU A 167 9.90 0.55 -8.90
C LEU A 167 9.19 -0.46 -9.83
N ALA A 168 8.31 -1.30 -9.28
CA ALA A 168 7.53 -2.22 -10.08
C ALA A 168 6.55 -1.49 -11.01
N GLN A 169 5.94 -0.38 -10.57
CA GLN A 169 5.10 0.48 -11.41
C GLN A 169 5.90 1.04 -12.59
N LEU A 170 7.10 1.55 -12.37
CA LEU A 170 7.96 2.02 -13.46
C LEU A 170 8.38 0.89 -14.39
N GLY A 171 8.73 -0.28 -13.83
CA GLY A 171 9.10 -1.47 -14.59
C GLY A 171 7.99 -1.93 -15.54
N ILE A 172 6.76 -2.11 -15.01
CA ILE A 172 5.63 -2.52 -15.85
C ILE A 172 5.27 -1.45 -16.89
N VAL A 173 5.26 -0.17 -16.52
CA VAL A 173 4.98 0.94 -17.45
C VAL A 173 5.95 0.95 -18.62
N PHE A 174 7.26 0.94 -18.35
CA PHE A 174 8.26 1.01 -19.43
C PHE A 174 8.28 -0.25 -20.28
N SER A 175 8.05 -1.43 -19.67
CA SER A 175 7.90 -2.67 -20.43
C SER A 175 6.70 -2.64 -21.38
N ILE A 176 5.54 -2.12 -20.93
CA ILE A 176 4.33 -1.99 -21.75
C ILE A 176 4.54 -0.97 -22.87
N ILE A 177 5.12 0.20 -22.59
CA ILE A 177 5.43 1.19 -23.63
C ILE A 177 6.37 0.58 -24.67
N GLY A 178 7.41 -0.12 -24.22
CA GLY A 178 8.32 -0.84 -25.10
C GLY A 178 7.60 -1.88 -25.95
N GLU A 179 6.66 -2.65 -25.38
CA GLU A 179 5.90 -3.67 -26.11
C GLU A 179 4.93 -3.06 -27.12
N ILE A 180 4.25 -1.96 -26.78
CA ILE A 180 3.39 -1.20 -27.70
C ILE A 180 4.20 -0.78 -28.93
N VAL A 181 5.35 -0.14 -28.72
CA VAL A 181 6.13 0.46 -29.82
C VAL A 181 6.90 -0.58 -30.63
N THR A 182 7.48 -1.58 -29.95
CA THR A 182 8.44 -2.51 -30.60
C THR A 182 7.85 -3.88 -30.92
N GLY A 183 6.69 -4.24 -30.35
CA GLY A 183 6.12 -5.57 -30.47
C GLY A 183 6.82 -6.64 -29.62
N LYS A 184 7.76 -6.26 -28.76
CA LYS A 184 8.58 -7.19 -27.97
C LYS A 184 8.22 -7.07 -26.49
N GLY A 185 8.03 -8.20 -25.82
CA GLY A 185 7.76 -8.22 -24.38
C GLY A 185 8.94 -7.75 -23.53
N ALA A 186 8.71 -7.65 -22.22
CA ALA A 186 9.68 -7.19 -21.24
C ALA A 186 10.99 -8.01 -21.24
N LEU A 187 10.91 -9.34 -21.35
CA LEU A 187 12.08 -10.21 -21.34
C LEU A 187 12.91 -10.07 -22.62
N ALA A 188 12.24 -10.00 -23.77
CA ALA A 188 12.89 -9.72 -25.05
C ALA A 188 13.55 -8.34 -25.05
N GLN A 189 12.91 -7.31 -24.48
CA GLN A 189 13.51 -5.99 -24.30
C GLN A 189 14.77 -6.07 -23.43
N LEU A 190 14.72 -6.76 -22.27
CA LEU A 190 15.89 -6.93 -21.41
C LEU A 190 17.05 -7.61 -22.13
N ASN A 191 16.80 -8.66 -22.90
CA ASN A 191 17.82 -9.35 -23.68
C ASN A 191 18.49 -8.41 -24.71
N ILE A 192 17.69 -7.59 -25.40
CA ILE A 192 18.18 -6.65 -26.41
C ILE A 192 19.00 -5.51 -25.78
N GLU A 193 18.48 -4.90 -24.71
CA GLU A 193 19.08 -3.72 -24.09
C GLU A 193 20.32 -4.06 -23.26
N THR A 194 20.36 -5.24 -22.62
CA THR A 194 21.52 -5.66 -21.83
C THR A 194 22.56 -6.41 -22.67
N GLY A 195 22.16 -6.96 -23.82
CA GLY A 195 22.99 -7.87 -24.62
C GLY A 195 23.24 -9.24 -23.96
N VAL A 196 22.62 -9.52 -22.80
CA VAL A 196 22.79 -10.77 -22.06
C VAL A 196 21.87 -11.84 -22.65
N PRO A 197 22.39 -12.99 -23.09
CA PRO A 197 21.59 -14.11 -23.56
C PRO A 197 20.50 -14.53 -22.56
N ILE A 198 19.32 -14.93 -23.05
CA ILE A 198 18.17 -15.26 -22.19
C ILE A 198 18.51 -16.37 -21.18
N ASN A 199 19.28 -17.39 -21.59
CA ASN A 199 19.73 -18.46 -20.70
C ASN A 199 20.62 -17.96 -19.53
N GLU A 200 21.30 -16.83 -19.68
CA GLU A 200 22.09 -16.19 -18.62
C GLU A 200 21.23 -15.24 -17.77
N ILE A 201 20.17 -14.67 -18.34
CA ILE A 201 19.25 -13.77 -17.61
C ILE A 201 18.21 -14.55 -16.78
N GLU A 202 17.91 -15.79 -17.16
CA GLU A 202 16.90 -16.65 -16.51
C GLU A 202 17.03 -16.76 -14.98
N PRO A 203 18.22 -16.97 -14.39
CA PRO A 203 18.35 -17.01 -12.93
C PRO A 203 18.05 -15.67 -12.25
N LEU A 204 18.50 -14.55 -12.85
CA LEU A 204 18.25 -13.19 -12.35
C LEU A 204 16.78 -12.80 -12.50
N LEU A 205 16.16 -13.24 -13.60
CA LEU A 205 14.74 -13.08 -13.88
C LEU A 205 13.90 -13.84 -12.85
N LEU A 206 14.19 -15.13 -12.65
CA LEU A 206 13.48 -15.95 -11.68
C LEU A 206 13.61 -15.38 -10.27
N PHE A 207 14.81 -14.92 -9.91
CA PHE A 207 15.02 -14.21 -8.65
C PHE A 207 14.14 -12.97 -8.54
N ASN A 208 14.07 -12.12 -9.58
CA ASN A 208 13.20 -10.94 -9.60
C ASN A 208 11.72 -11.30 -9.47
N ILE A 209 11.24 -12.30 -10.21
CA ILE A 209 9.84 -12.75 -10.16
C ILE A 209 9.49 -13.20 -8.75
N VAL A 210 10.33 -14.06 -8.15
CA VAL A 210 10.13 -14.56 -6.78
C VAL A 210 10.20 -13.40 -5.77
N PHE A 211 11.17 -12.50 -5.93
CA PHE A 211 11.32 -11.32 -5.09
C PHE A 211 10.06 -10.45 -5.08
N PHE A 212 9.57 -10.05 -6.26
CA PHE A 212 8.37 -9.22 -6.36
C PHE A 212 7.12 -9.92 -5.84
N PHE A 213 6.96 -11.21 -6.14
CA PHE A 213 5.82 -11.98 -5.62
C PHE A 213 5.83 -12.03 -4.09
N ILE A 214 6.99 -12.31 -3.49
CA ILE A 214 7.14 -12.35 -2.04
C ILE A 214 6.94 -10.96 -1.43
N ALA A 215 7.56 -9.91 -1.99
CA ALA A 215 7.40 -8.55 -1.51
C ALA A 215 5.95 -8.06 -1.61
N ALA A 216 5.20 -8.53 -2.61
CA ALA A 216 3.80 -8.16 -2.79
C ALA A 216 2.85 -8.77 -1.74
N ILE A 217 3.18 -9.95 -1.20
CA ILE A 217 2.34 -10.66 -0.22
C ILE A 217 2.81 -10.49 1.23
N ASN A 218 4.11 -10.30 1.43
CA ASN A 218 4.65 -10.11 2.77
C ASN A 218 4.35 -8.68 3.25
N PRO A 219 3.81 -8.46 4.45
CA PRO A 219 3.65 -7.13 5.03
C PRO A 219 4.94 -6.65 5.70
N GLY A 220 5.26 -5.38 5.50
CA GLY A 220 6.41 -4.72 6.12
C GLY A 220 6.07 -4.24 7.53
N THR A 221 7.11 -4.02 8.33
CA THR A 221 6.94 -3.40 9.66
C THR A 221 6.57 -1.93 9.58
N GLY A 222 5.94 -1.43 10.63
CA GLY A 222 5.54 -0.03 10.77
C GLY A 222 4.04 0.16 10.65
N LYS A 223 3.57 1.30 11.15
CA LYS A 223 2.16 1.69 11.16
C LYS A 223 1.93 2.94 10.33
N PHE A 224 0.76 3.02 9.72
CA PHE A 224 0.30 4.22 9.06
C PHE A 224 -0.21 5.21 10.10
N VAL A 225 0.17 6.48 9.96
CA VAL A 225 -0.28 7.58 10.81
C VAL A 225 -0.85 8.66 9.91
N THR A 226 -2.03 9.16 10.27
CA THR A 226 -2.68 10.25 9.55
C THR A 226 -2.15 11.61 10.01
N ASP A 227 -2.21 12.61 9.14
CA ASP A 227 -1.62 13.93 9.43
C ASP A 227 -2.32 14.67 10.58
N ASP A 228 -3.56 14.28 10.91
CA ASP A 228 -4.34 14.81 12.03
C ASP A 228 -3.95 14.23 13.42
N GLU A 229 -3.26 13.09 13.48
CA GLU A 229 -3.01 12.34 14.74
C GLU A 229 -1.75 12.78 15.51
N GLU A 230 -0.94 13.71 14.98
CA GLU A 230 0.29 14.20 15.63
C GLU A 230 0.27 15.70 16.02
N ALA A 231 -0.92 16.30 16.19
CA ALA A 231 -1.07 17.66 16.73
C ALA A 231 -1.16 17.68 18.27
#